data_AF-A0A2V8Q063-F1
#
_entry.id   AF-A0A2V8Q063-F1
#
_cell.length_a   1.000
_cell.length_b   1.000
_cell.length_c   1.000
_cell.angle_alpha   90.00
_cell.angle_beta   90.00
_cell.angle_gamma   90.00
#
_symmetry.space_group_name_H-M   'P 1'
#
loop_
_entity.id
_entity.type
_entity.pdbx_description
1 polymer ?
#
loop_
_entity_poly.entity_id
_entity_poly.type
_entity_poly.pdbx_seq_one_letter_code
_entity_poly.pdbx_strand_id
1 'polypeptide(L)'
;MQKFPGYFPFYWDAKAGKLWLEIDKWNSEFLYVESLPAGIGSNDIGLDRGQLGQSHIVRFERTGPRVLLIASNEGFRADSDNADERRAVRDAFAESVVWGFEAAAEEGNHALVDATAFYLRDVHGIPGTLQRNQQGQFRLDPTRCAFYLANTKNFPENSEVETMLTFTTEGEAGPLVRSVTPMAQAITVREHVSFVELPPPGFKPRINDPRSGYFGIQYMDFATPISDPVVKRYIDHHRLEKKDPAAAMSEPIRPIVYYVDRGAPEPVRSALIEGASWWNQAFEAAGYRNAFRVEVMPPDADPMDVRYNVIQWVHRSTRGWSYGSSVTDPRTGEIIQGRVSLGSLRDRQDFLIAEGLLAPYGKDKSVVDKIMQQVVLARLRQLAAHEVGHTLGLQHNFAASTTNRASVMDYPAPLVKLGADGVPDISDAYAKGIGEWDKVAITYGYQDFPAGTDEQGSLDKILGDAFARGLRYLTDQDARPASAASSYTHLWDNGANVIDGLAQVMKVRAAAMNRFGENNIREG
;
A
#
# COMPACT_ATOMS: atom_id res chain seq x y z
N MET A 1 -27.79 17.93 16.68
CA MET A 1 -26.64 17.41 15.90
C MET A 1 -26.45 15.95 16.28
N GLN A 2 -26.15 15.07 15.33
CA GLN A 2 -25.81 13.67 15.59
C GLN A 2 -24.33 13.58 15.98
N LYS A 3 -24.03 13.02 17.16
CA LYS A 3 -22.66 12.83 17.65
C LYS A 3 -22.04 11.56 17.08
N PHE A 4 -20.78 11.64 16.67
CA PHE A 4 -19.92 10.53 16.29
C PHE A 4 -18.74 10.49 17.27
N PRO A 5 -18.79 9.62 18.30
CA PRO A 5 -17.70 9.48 19.27
C PRO A 5 -16.51 8.70 18.68
N GLY A 6 -15.30 9.02 19.10
CA GLY A 6 -14.06 8.36 18.66
C GLY A 6 -12.85 9.27 18.96
N TYR A 7 -11.78 9.13 18.19
CA TYR A 7 -10.50 9.80 18.46
C TYR A 7 -10.63 11.32 18.60
N PHE A 8 -11.12 11.99 17.55
CA PHE A 8 -11.70 13.34 17.62
C PHE A 8 -13.22 13.25 17.44
N PRO A 9 -14.01 13.54 18.48
CA PRO A 9 -15.46 13.57 18.33
C PRO A 9 -15.89 14.61 17.30
N PHE A 10 -16.89 14.27 16.48
CA PHE A 10 -17.50 15.23 15.56
C PHE A 10 -19.02 15.08 15.54
N TYR A 11 -19.70 16.11 15.03
CA TYR A 11 -21.14 16.21 15.05
C TYR A 11 -21.69 16.61 13.68
N TRP A 12 -22.66 15.86 13.18
CA TRP A 12 -23.38 16.21 11.96
C TRP A 12 -24.64 17.02 12.29
N ASP A 13 -24.73 18.23 11.75
CA ASP A 13 -25.95 19.04 11.74
C ASP A 13 -26.63 18.95 10.37
N ALA A 14 -27.54 17.97 10.25
CA ALA A 14 -28.28 17.74 9.02
C ALA A 14 -29.12 18.94 8.55
N LYS A 15 -29.57 19.81 9.47
CA LYS A 15 -30.39 20.99 9.10
C LYS A 15 -29.53 22.10 8.52
N ALA A 16 -28.35 22.32 9.10
CA ALA A 16 -27.41 23.33 8.62
C ALA A 16 -26.49 22.82 7.48
N GLY A 17 -26.42 21.49 7.27
CA GLY A 17 -25.46 20.87 6.35
C GLY A 17 -24.02 21.00 6.84
N LYS A 18 -23.81 21.04 8.17
CA LYS A 18 -22.52 21.33 8.78
C LYS A 18 -21.94 20.14 9.52
N LEU A 19 -20.62 19.99 9.42
CA LEU A 19 -19.86 19.08 10.26
C LEU A 19 -19.05 19.89 11.29
N TRP A 20 -19.35 19.67 12.56
CA TRP A 20 -18.68 20.30 13.69
C TRP A 20 -17.64 19.36 14.25
N LEU A 21 -16.41 19.83 14.44
CA LEU A 21 -15.32 19.06 15.03
C LEU A 21 -15.10 19.54 16.46
N GLU A 22 -14.99 18.60 17.39
CA GLU A 22 -14.60 18.86 18.77
C GLU A 22 -13.09 18.66 18.92
N ILE A 23 -12.42 19.68 19.46
CA ILE A 23 -10.98 19.69 19.69
C ILE A 23 -10.75 19.70 21.20
N ASP A 24 -10.13 18.65 21.70
CA ASP A 24 -9.84 18.39 23.12
C ASP A 24 -8.35 18.10 23.39
N LYS A 25 -7.54 17.95 22.33
CA LYS A 25 -6.11 17.58 22.35
C LYS A 25 -5.23 18.70 21.79
N TRP A 26 -5.06 19.76 22.57
CA TRP A 26 -4.22 20.90 22.16
C TRP A 26 -2.73 20.56 22.15
N ASN A 27 -2.01 21.07 21.15
CA ASN A 27 -0.56 20.90 20.95
C ASN A 27 -0.09 19.44 20.94
N SER A 28 -1.01 18.49 20.82
CA SER A 28 -0.73 17.07 20.72
C SER A 28 -0.66 16.69 19.25
N GLU A 29 0.41 16.01 18.88
CA GLU A 29 0.61 15.53 17.51
C GLU A 29 -0.31 14.35 17.20
N PHE A 30 -0.83 14.33 15.98
CA PHE A 30 -1.54 13.21 15.38
C PHE A 30 -1.24 13.15 13.88
N LEU A 31 -1.55 12.03 13.24
CA LEU A 31 -1.32 11.88 11.81
C LEU A 31 -2.56 12.30 11.01
N TYR A 32 -2.39 13.26 10.12
CA TYR A 32 -3.35 13.60 9.08
C TYR A 32 -3.05 12.74 7.85
N VAL A 33 -4.03 11.99 7.35
CA VAL A 33 -3.89 11.15 6.16
C VAL A 33 -5.01 11.46 5.18
N GLU A 34 -4.67 11.67 3.92
CA GLU A 34 -5.65 11.80 2.85
C GLU A 34 -5.69 10.55 1.95
N SER A 35 -6.83 10.31 1.30
CA SER A 35 -6.94 9.27 0.29
C SER A 35 -8.08 9.51 -0.70
N LEU A 36 -8.07 8.76 -1.79
CA LEU A 36 -9.02 8.85 -2.89
C LEU A 36 -9.88 7.56 -2.97
N PRO A 37 -10.87 7.34 -2.09
CA PRO A 37 -11.72 6.14 -2.07
C PRO A 37 -12.58 5.96 -3.32
N ALA A 38 -12.78 6.99 -4.15
CA ALA A 38 -13.32 6.86 -5.50
C ALA A 38 -12.61 7.83 -6.46
N GLY A 39 -11.81 7.26 -7.37
CA GLY A 39 -11.07 8.00 -8.40
C GLY A 39 -11.81 8.12 -9.74
N ILE A 40 -11.07 8.48 -10.79
CA ILE A 40 -11.62 8.83 -12.12
C ILE A 40 -11.81 7.60 -13.03
N GLY A 41 -11.14 6.49 -12.72
CA GLY A 41 -11.30 5.24 -13.48
C GLY A 41 -10.39 5.13 -14.71
N SER A 42 -9.29 5.88 -14.75
CA SER A 42 -8.23 5.75 -15.75
C SER A 42 -6.87 5.75 -15.06
N ASN A 43 -6.14 4.63 -15.16
CA ASN A 43 -4.82 4.48 -14.54
C ASN A 43 -3.82 5.51 -15.10
N ASP A 44 -3.91 5.84 -16.39
CA ASP A 44 -3.01 6.78 -17.06
C ASP A 44 -3.20 8.23 -16.56
N ILE A 45 -4.34 8.54 -15.94
CA ILE A 45 -4.57 9.82 -15.27
C ILE A 45 -3.89 9.85 -13.90
N GLY A 46 -3.64 8.71 -13.26
CA GLY A 46 -2.99 8.60 -11.95
C GLY A 46 -3.87 8.99 -10.76
N LEU A 47 -5.20 8.95 -10.93
CA LEU A 47 -6.21 9.26 -9.90
C LEU A 47 -7.08 8.03 -9.67
N ASP A 48 -6.46 7.00 -9.10
CA ASP A 48 -7.02 5.67 -8.95
C ASP A 48 -7.83 5.51 -7.66
N ARG A 49 -8.87 4.69 -7.74
CA ARG A 49 -9.67 4.31 -6.56
C ARG A 49 -8.79 3.58 -5.54
N GLY A 50 -8.85 4.04 -4.29
CA GLY A 50 -8.15 3.44 -3.14
C GLY A 50 -6.73 3.96 -2.95
N GLN A 51 -6.32 4.97 -3.72
CA GLN A 51 -5.00 5.58 -3.60
C GLN A 51 -4.88 6.35 -2.28
N LEU A 52 -3.84 6.03 -1.48
CA LEU A 52 -3.41 6.91 -0.38
C LEU A 52 -2.72 8.15 -0.95
N GLY A 53 -2.99 9.31 -0.37
CA GLY A 53 -2.33 10.57 -0.71
C GLY A 53 -1.24 10.93 0.30
N GLN A 54 -1.07 12.22 0.55
CA GLN A 54 -0.13 12.72 1.54
C GLN A 54 -0.52 12.33 2.98
N SER A 55 0.51 12.24 3.82
CA SER A 55 0.36 12.16 5.26
C SER A 55 1.27 13.16 5.95
N HIS A 56 0.78 13.76 7.03
CA HIS A 56 1.48 14.81 7.77
C HIS A 56 1.30 14.63 9.27
N ILE A 57 2.37 14.82 10.04
CA ILE A 57 2.26 15.06 11.48
C ILE A 57 1.65 16.45 11.66
N VAL A 58 0.52 16.51 12.34
CA VAL A 58 -0.21 17.76 12.58
C VAL A 58 -0.57 17.91 14.05
N ARG A 59 -0.84 19.15 14.46
CA ARG A 59 -1.37 19.46 15.79
C ARG A 59 -2.33 20.65 15.73
N PHE A 60 -3.26 20.70 16.67
CA PHE A 60 -4.11 21.87 16.87
C PHE A 60 -3.45 22.85 17.83
N GLU A 61 -3.28 24.10 17.38
CA GLU A 61 -2.80 25.21 18.20
C GLU A 61 -3.86 26.30 18.33
N ARG A 62 -3.93 26.91 19.50
CA ARG A 62 -4.88 28.00 19.80
C ARG A 62 -4.14 29.34 19.81
N THR A 63 -4.67 30.32 19.09
CA THR A 63 -4.19 31.72 19.16
C THR A 63 -5.39 32.67 19.18
N GLY A 64 -5.76 33.14 20.39
CA GLY A 64 -6.99 33.90 20.57
C GLY A 64 -8.22 33.11 20.10
N PRO A 65 -9.12 33.67 19.27
CA PRO A 65 -10.30 32.96 18.77
C PRO A 65 -9.99 31.94 17.66
N ARG A 66 -8.77 31.94 17.12
CA ARG A 66 -8.35 31.06 16.04
C ARG A 66 -7.87 29.71 16.57
N VAL A 67 -8.28 28.64 15.91
CA VAL A 67 -7.66 27.32 16.03
C VAL A 67 -6.92 27.01 14.74
N LEU A 68 -5.62 26.78 14.80
CA LEU A 68 -4.81 26.44 13.64
C LEU A 68 -4.54 24.94 13.65
N LEU A 69 -4.71 24.29 12.50
CA LEU A 69 -4.13 22.97 12.26
C LEU A 69 -2.78 23.19 11.58
N ILE A 70 -1.70 22.83 12.26
CA ILE A 70 -0.33 23.06 11.82
C ILE A 70 0.33 21.72 11.52
N ALA A 71 0.94 21.60 10.35
CA ALA A 71 1.78 20.48 9.95
C ALA A 71 3.25 20.74 10.28
N SER A 72 3.87 19.79 10.99
CA SER A 72 5.29 19.77 11.32
C SER A 72 6.13 19.41 10.08
N ASN A 73 7.35 19.96 10.01
CA ASN A 73 8.29 19.61 8.95
C ASN A 73 9.16 18.42 9.37
N GLU A 74 8.77 17.23 8.92
CA GLU A 74 9.45 15.99 9.28
C GLU A 74 10.72 15.70 8.46
N GLY A 75 11.09 16.56 7.51
CA GLY A 75 12.32 16.42 6.72
C GLY A 75 13.56 16.99 7.41
N PHE A 76 13.39 17.86 8.40
CA PHE A 76 14.47 18.55 9.11
C PHE A 76 14.18 18.56 10.62
N ARG A 77 15.06 17.92 11.39
CA ARG A 77 14.85 17.67 12.83
C ARG A 77 16.12 17.97 13.63
N ALA A 78 15.98 17.96 14.94
CA ALA A 78 17.09 17.83 15.87
C ALA A 78 16.70 16.81 16.94
N ASP A 79 17.27 15.62 16.87
CA ASP A 79 17.05 14.55 17.84
C ASP A 79 17.95 14.78 19.07
N SER A 80 17.59 15.79 19.86
CA SER A 80 18.35 16.27 21.01
C SER A 80 17.45 16.57 22.19
N ASP A 81 17.95 16.36 23.41
CA ASP A 81 17.26 16.78 24.65
C ASP A 81 17.28 18.31 24.84
N ASN A 82 18.13 19.04 24.09
CA ASN A 82 18.22 20.49 24.15
C ASN A 82 17.04 21.19 23.44
N ALA A 83 16.17 21.83 24.21
CA ALA A 83 15.00 22.54 23.68
C ALA A 83 15.35 23.72 22.74
N ASP A 84 16.48 24.39 22.95
CA ASP A 84 16.93 25.51 22.12
C ASP A 84 17.40 25.04 20.74
N GLU A 85 18.06 23.89 20.69
CA GLU A 85 18.49 23.25 19.44
C GLU A 85 17.29 22.79 18.62
N ARG A 86 16.33 22.12 19.26
CA ARG A 86 15.06 21.76 18.60
C ARG A 86 14.31 22.99 18.10
N ARG A 87 14.32 24.09 18.87
CA ARG A 87 13.71 25.36 18.43
C ARG A 87 14.45 25.96 17.24
N ALA A 88 15.78 25.96 17.24
CA ALA A 88 16.57 26.52 16.14
C ALA A 88 16.25 25.85 14.80
N VAL A 89 16.05 24.54 14.78
CA VAL A 89 15.60 23.82 13.57
C VAL A 89 14.17 24.20 13.20
N ARG A 90 13.22 24.20 14.15
CA ARG A 90 11.83 24.61 13.89
C ARG A 90 11.71 26.04 13.34
N ASP A 91 12.53 26.97 13.83
CA ASP A 91 12.54 28.36 13.37
C ASP A 91 13.25 28.52 12.00
N ALA A 92 14.16 27.59 11.65
CA ALA A 92 14.90 27.60 10.39
C ALA A 92 14.14 26.94 9.23
N PHE A 93 13.26 25.98 9.51
CA PHE A 93 12.49 25.24 8.51
C PHE A 93 10.99 25.43 8.74
N ALA A 94 10.32 26.03 7.77
CA ALA A 94 8.92 26.41 7.90
C ALA A 94 8.00 25.22 8.18
N GLU A 95 7.13 25.40 9.18
CA GLU A 95 5.90 24.63 9.35
C GLU A 95 4.82 25.15 8.38
N SER A 96 3.75 24.39 8.21
CA SER A 96 2.62 24.79 7.35
C SER A 96 1.33 24.85 8.14
N VAL A 97 0.66 26.01 8.15
CA VAL A 97 -0.72 26.10 8.62
C VAL A 97 -1.62 25.46 7.55
N VAL A 98 -2.08 24.24 7.81
CA VAL A 98 -2.96 23.47 6.92
C VAL A 98 -4.35 24.12 6.86
N TRP A 99 -4.84 24.60 8.01
CA TRP A 99 -6.13 25.28 8.10
C TRP A 99 -6.25 26.18 9.34
N GLY A 100 -7.09 27.21 9.25
CA GLY A 100 -7.48 28.05 10.39
C GLY A 100 -8.98 28.01 10.62
N PHE A 101 -9.41 27.47 11.76
CA PHE A 101 -10.78 27.51 12.24
C PHE A 101 -11.01 28.70 13.18
N GLU A 102 -12.28 28.94 13.48
CA GLU A 102 -12.73 29.81 14.56
C GLU A 102 -13.54 28.96 15.55
N ALA A 103 -13.28 29.11 16.85
CA ALA A 103 -14.07 28.40 17.85
C ALA A 103 -15.46 29.02 17.94
N ALA A 104 -16.48 28.21 17.68
CA ALA A 104 -17.87 28.63 17.76
C ALA A 104 -18.43 28.49 19.18
N ALA A 105 -17.89 27.56 19.96
CA ALA A 105 -18.21 27.37 21.36
C ALA A 105 -17.01 26.74 22.09
N GLU A 106 -16.92 26.96 23.39
CA GLU A 106 -15.89 26.39 24.26
C GLU A 106 -16.51 25.94 25.58
N GLU A 107 -16.05 24.81 26.09
CA GLU A 107 -16.39 24.31 27.42
C GLU A 107 -15.16 23.65 28.04
N GLY A 108 -14.59 24.28 29.07
CA GLY A 108 -13.35 23.81 29.68
C GLY A 108 -12.19 23.78 28.69
N ASN A 109 -11.64 22.59 28.44
CA ASN A 109 -10.54 22.36 27.48
C ASN A 109 -11.04 21.98 26.07
N HIS A 110 -12.35 21.95 25.85
CA HIS A 110 -12.94 21.56 24.57
C HIS A 110 -13.32 22.80 23.76
N ALA A 111 -13.01 22.80 22.46
CA ALA A 111 -13.53 23.77 21.51
C ALA A 111 -14.32 23.07 20.42
N LEU A 112 -15.46 23.66 20.03
CA LEU A 112 -16.23 23.24 18.88
C LEU A 112 -15.94 24.18 17.70
N VAL A 113 -15.50 23.62 16.57
CA VAL A 113 -15.21 24.37 15.35
C VAL A 113 -16.08 23.90 14.19
N ASP A 114 -16.47 24.83 13.31
CA ASP A 114 -17.10 24.47 12.03
C ASP A 114 -16.04 23.95 11.05
N ALA A 115 -16.02 22.64 10.82
CA ALA A 115 -15.06 21.97 9.94
C ALA A 115 -15.61 21.75 8.52
N THR A 116 -16.75 22.35 8.18
CA THR A 116 -17.44 22.12 6.90
C THR A 116 -16.55 22.44 5.69
N ALA A 117 -16.00 23.66 5.65
CA ALA A 117 -15.13 24.09 4.56
C ALA A 117 -13.76 23.38 4.60
N PHE A 118 -13.32 22.93 5.78
CA PHE A 118 -12.09 22.15 5.92
C PHE A 118 -12.21 20.82 5.16
N TYR A 119 -13.30 20.09 5.33
CA TYR A 119 -13.48 18.78 4.68
C TYR A 119 -13.97 18.88 3.22
N LEU A 120 -14.65 19.96 2.83
CA LEU A 120 -15.13 20.18 1.46
C LEU A 120 -14.10 20.85 0.54
N ARG A 121 -12.81 20.75 0.86
CA ARG A 121 -11.71 21.18 -0.02
C ARG A 121 -11.12 20.00 -0.76
N ASP A 122 -10.47 20.28 -1.88
CA ASP A 122 -9.57 19.34 -2.54
C ASP A 122 -8.29 19.19 -1.72
N VAL A 123 -8.09 18.00 -1.15
CA VAL A 123 -6.88 17.63 -0.42
C VAL A 123 -5.94 16.83 -1.32
N HIS A 124 -6.48 16.08 -2.29
CA HIS A 124 -5.70 15.15 -3.13
C HIS A 124 -5.09 15.80 -4.39
N GLY A 125 -5.34 17.09 -4.62
CA GLY A 125 -4.73 17.88 -5.69
C GLY A 125 -5.22 17.49 -7.08
N ILE A 126 -6.52 17.19 -7.22
CA ILE A 126 -7.13 16.66 -8.45
C ILE A 126 -6.84 17.55 -9.67
N PRO A 127 -7.07 18.88 -9.66
CA PRO A 127 -6.77 19.75 -10.79
C PRO A 127 -5.30 19.74 -11.19
N GLY A 128 -4.39 19.72 -10.22
CA GLY A 128 -2.95 19.71 -10.47
C GLY A 128 -2.52 18.45 -11.20
N THR A 129 -3.05 17.28 -10.80
CA THR A 129 -2.78 16.01 -11.49
C THR A 129 -3.34 16.01 -12.91
N LEU A 130 -4.60 16.46 -13.11
CA LEU A 130 -5.20 16.56 -14.43
C LEU A 130 -4.41 17.50 -15.36
N GLN A 131 -3.96 18.65 -14.84
CA GLN A 131 -3.18 19.60 -15.62
C GLN A 131 -1.82 19.03 -16.03
N ARG A 132 -1.08 18.40 -15.09
CA ARG A 132 0.22 17.75 -15.38
C ARG A 132 0.09 16.67 -16.44
N ASN A 133 -1.01 15.91 -16.41
CA ASN A 133 -1.31 14.85 -17.37
C ASN A 133 -2.05 15.34 -18.62
N GLN A 134 -2.10 16.66 -18.87
CA GLN A 134 -2.68 17.28 -20.06
C GLN A 134 -4.17 16.93 -20.28
N GLN A 135 -4.91 16.77 -19.18
CA GLN A 135 -6.34 16.42 -19.21
C GLN A 135 -7.28 17.62 -19.08
N GLY A 136 -6.76 18.84 -19.06
CA GLY A 136 -7.53 20.08 -18.95
C GLY A 136 -7.32 20.79 -17.62
N GLN A 137 -7.82 22.03 -17.53
CA GLN A 137 -7.72 22.86 -16.32
C GLN A 137 -9.06 22.85 -15.59
N PHE A 138 -9.10 22.14 -14.46
CA PHE A 138 -10.31 22.00 -13.66
C PHE A 138 -10.25 22.88 -12.41
N ARG A 139 -11.41 23.20 -11.84
CA ARG A 139 -11.54 23.90 -10.56
C ARG A 139 -12.68 23.28 -9.76
N LEU A 140 -12.54 23.22 -8.44
CA LEU A 140 -13.59 22.75 -7.55
C LEU A 140 -14.85 23.62 -7.74
N ASP A 141 -16.02 22.98 -7.81
CA ASP A 141 -17.34 23.63 -7.80
C ASP A 141 -18.03 23.34 -6.45
N PRO A 142 -17.93 24.25 -5.47
CA PRO A 142 -18.49 24.03 -4.13
C PRO A 142 -19.99 23.75 -4.12
N THR A 143 -20.73 24.21 -5.14
CA THR A 143 -22.19 24.01 -5.23
C THR A 143 -22.58 22.56 -5.53
N ARG A 144 -21.62 21.74 -5.94
CA ARG A 144 -21.78 20.31 -6.26
C ARG A 144 -20.94 19.42 -5.35
N CYS A 145 -20.58 19.92 -4.17
CA CYS A 145 -19.81 19.19 -3.17
C CYS A 145 -20.68 18.88 -1.94
N ALA A 146 -20.49 17.72 -1.32
CA ALA A 146 -21.24 17.30 -0.14
C ALA A 146 -20.48 16.26 0.68
N PHE A 147 -20.85 16.11 1.95
CA PHE A 147 -20.38 14.98 2.76
C PHE A 147 -20.93 13.65 2.26
N TYR A 148 -20.11 12.60 2.29
CA TYR A 148 -20.54 11.23 2.00
C TYR A 148 -20.69 10.44 3.30
N LEU A 149 -21.80 10.68 4.00
CA LEU A 149 -22.03 10.19 5.37
C LEU A 149 -21.97 8.67 5.56
N ALA A 150 -22.21 7.88 4.50
CA ALA A 150 -22.15 6.42 4.59
C ALA A 150 -20.74 5.90 4.98
N ASN A 151 -19.69 6.67 4.66
CA ASN A 151 -18.30 6.40 5.05
C ASN A 151 -17.72 7.54 5.89
N THR A 152 -18.57 8.26 6.63
CA THR A 152 -18.12 9.17 7.68
C THR A 152 -18.30 8.46 9.02
N LYS A 153 -17.20 8.01 9.62
CA LYS A 153 -17.17 7.11 10.78
C LYS A 153 -16.14 7.59 11.79
N ASN A 154 -16.22 7.08 13.00
CA ASN A 154 -15.30 7.45 14.06
C ASN A 154 -14.99 6.22 14.92
N PHE A 155 -13.71 6.03 15.23
CA PHE A 155 -13.15 4.87 15.90
C PHE A 155 -12.25 5.33 17.06
N PRO A 156 -11.85 4.44 17.98
CA PRO A 156 -11.02 4.83 19.12
C PRO A 156 -9.70 5.51 18.72
N GLU A 157 -9.03 5.01 17.67
CA GLU A 157 -7.67 5.43 17.27
C GLU A 157 -7.68 6.25 15.96
N ASN A 158 -8.84 6.46 15.33
CA ASN A 158 -8.94 7.30 14.15
C ASN A 158 -10.33 7.91 13.90
N SER A 159 -10.37 9.08 13.26
CA SER A 159 -11.59 9.77 12.84
C SER A 159 -11.61 9.91 11.32
N GLU A 160 -12.70 9.46 10.69
CA GLU A 160 -12.80 9.27 9.23
C GLU A 160 -13.92 10.14 8.63
N VAL A 161 -13.58 11.05 7.73
CA VAL A 161 -14.55 11.90 7.02
C VAL A 161 -14.35 11.80 5.51
N GLU A 162 -15.36 11.26 4.83
CA GLU A 162 -15.43 11.21 3.36
C GLU A 162 -16.30 12.34 2.79
N THR A 163 -15.83 12.95 1.71
CA THR A 163 -16.55 13.97 0.94
C THR A 163 -16.63 13.62 -0.53
N MET A 164 -17.71 14.04 -1.18
CA MET A 164 -17.90 13.95 -2.62
C MET A 164 -17.65 15.33 -3.21
N LEU A 165 -16.63 15.44 -4.05
CA LEU A 165 -16.14 16.70 -4.61
C LEU A 165 -16.28 16.69 -6.12
N THR A 166 -16.80 17.79 -6.68
CA THR A 166 -16.96 17.95 -8.12
C THR A 166 -16.07 19.07 -8.63
N PHE A 167 -15.33 18.76 -9.68
CA PHE A 167 -14.42 19.66 -10.37
C PHE A 167 -14.93 19.93 -11.77
N THR A 168 -14.93 21.19 -12.20
CA THR A 168 -15.45 21.61 -13.49
C THR A 168 -14.41 22.34 -14.33
N THR A 169 -14.55 22.29 -15.64
CA THR A 169 -13.75 23.07 -16.58
C THR A 169 -14.63 23.77 -17.60
N GLU A 170 -14.24 24.98 -17.98
CA GLU A 170 -14.82 25.71 -19.12
C GLU A 170 -14.06 25.43 -20.42
N GLY A 171 -12.90 24.76 -20.34
CA GLY A 171 -12.09 24.37 -21.49
C GLY A 171 -12.38 22.96 -21.98
N GLU A 172 -11.52 22.47 -22.86
CA GLU A 172 -11.59 21.08 -23.32
C GLU A 172 -10.95 20.12 -22.31
N ALA A 173 -11.74 19.15 -21.86
CA ALA A 173 -11.22 18.01 -21.13
C ALA A 173 -10.44 17.09 -22.07
N GLY A 174 -9.31 16.55 -21.61
CA GLY A 174 -8.45 15.67 -22.42
C GLY A 174 -9.09 14.33 -22.78
N PRO A 175 -8.45 13.57 -23.71
CA PRO A 175 -9.03 12.35 -24.26
C PRO A 175 -9.27 11.26 -23.21
N LEU A 176 -8.41 11.14 -22.18
CA LEU A 176 -8.58 10.12 -21.15
C LEU A 176 -9.80 10.42 -20.29
N VAL A 177 -9.97 11.67 -19.83
CA VAL A 177 -11.17 12.10 -19.09
C VAL A 177 -12.42 11.85 -19.93
N ARG A 178 -12.46 12.31 -21.18
CA ARG A 178 -13.60 12.11 -22.09
C ARG A 178 -13.99 10.63 -22.25
N SER A 179 -13.02 9.72 -22.18
CA SER A 179 -13.27 8.29 -22.35
C SER A 179 -13.90 7.59 -21.13
N VAL A 180 -13.78 8.18 -19.94
CA VAL A 180 -14.21 7.55 -18.67
C VAL A 180 -15.29 8.33 -17.91
N THR A 181 -15.58 9.57 -18.32
CA THR A 181 -16.60 10.39 -17.67
C THR A 181 -17.87 10.53 -18.52
N PRO A 182 -19.06 10.51 -17.91
CA PRO A 182 -20.31 10.73 -18.64
C PRO A 182 -20.45 12.18 -19.16
N MET A 183 -19.84 13.15 -18.46
CA MET A 183 -19.80 14.56 -18.85
C MET A 183 -18.40 15.09 -18.61
N ALA A 184 -17.59 15.23 -19.66
CA ALA A 184 -16.16 15.50 -19.51
C ALA A 184 -15.82 16.86 -18.88
N GLN A 185 -16.75 17.81 -18.92
CA GLN A 185 -16.60 19.13 -18.30
C GLN A 185 -16.82 19.10 -16.77
N ALA A 186 -17.25 17.97 -16.19
CA ALA A 186 -17.44 17.82 -14.76
C ALA A 186 -17.01 16.44 -14.26
N ILE A 187 -16.05 16.41 -13.34
CA ILE A 187 -15.50 15.20 -12.75
C ILE A 187 -15.90 15.19 -11.28
N THR A 188 -16.54 14.12 -10.82
CA THR A 188 -16.85 13.93 -9.40
C THR A 188 -16.04 12.76 -8.85
N VAL A 189 -15.33 13.00 -7.76
CA VAL A 189 -14.55 12.00 -7.02
C VAL A 189 -15.00 11.98 -5.56
N ARG A 190 -14.53 11.00 -4.81
CA ARG A 190 -14.64 11.02 -3.34
C ARG A 190 -13.25 11.04 -2.73
N GLU A 191 -13.05 12.00 -1.84
CA GLU A 191 -11.83 12.18 -1.07
C GLU A 191 -12.12 11.86 0.39
N HIS A 192 -11.09 11.44 1.10
CA HIS A 192 -11.18 11.01 2.49
C HIS A 192 -10.08 11.67 3.31
N VAL A 193 -10.44 12.22 4.46
CA VAL A 193 -9.50 12.71 5.47
C VAL A 193 -9.63 11.87 6.72
N SER A 194 -8.50 11.34 7.18
CA SER A 194 -8.36 10.55 8.39
C SER A 194 -7.44 11.28 9.39
N PHE A 195 -7.89 11.40 10.64
CA PHE A 195 -7.04 11.79 11.76
C PHE A 195 -6.74 10.55 12.58
N VAL A 196 -5.47 10.14 12.61
CA VAL A 196 -5.00 8.88 13.20
C VAL A 196 -4.14 9.18 14.43
N GLU A 197 -4.40 8.47 15.52
CA GLU A 197 -3.56 8.50 16.71
C GLU A 197 -2.15 8.00 16.40
N LEU A 198 -1.13 8.71 16.88
CA LEU A 198 0.25 8.29 16.68
C LEU A 198 0.59 7.11 17.61
N PRO A 199 1.44 6.16 17.15
CA PRO A 199 1.85 5.05 17.99
C PRO A 199 2.51 5.49 19.30
N PRO A 200 2.40 4.68 20.37
CA PRO A 200 3.09 4.96 21.63
C PRO A 200 4.62 4.89 21.46
N PRO A 201 5.39 5.55 22.35
CA PRO A 201 6.85 5.52 22.29
C PRO A 201 7.43 4.10 22.42
N GLY A 202 8.72 3.96 22.08
CA GLY A 202 9.46 2.70 22.22
C GLY A 202 9.59 1.88 20.94
N PHE A 203 9.15 2.40 19.79
CA PHE A 203 9.52 1.83 18.49
C PHE A 203 11.03 1.98 18.31
N LYS A 204 11.68 0.96 17.75
CA LYS A 204 13.10 1.01 17.41
C LYS A 204 13.22 1.11 15.89
N PRO A 205 13.50 2.29 15.32
CA PRO A 205 13.76 2.42 13.89
C PRO A 205 14.93 1.56 13.47
N ARG A 206 14.86 0.98 12.27
CA ARG A 206 15.93 0.16 11.71
C ARG A 206 16.55 0.84 10.49
N ILE A 207 17.89 0.87 10.44
CA ILE A 207 18.64 1.54 9.37
C ILE A 207 18.22 1.03 8.00
N ASN A 208 17.97 1.96 7.07
CA ASN A 208 17.73 1.63 5.67
C ASN A 208 19.04 1.49 4.91
N ASP A 209 19.40 0.24 4.60
CA ASP A 209 20.41 -0.07 3.59
C ASP A 209 19.72 -0.23 2.22
N PRO A 210 20.15 0.49 1.17
CA PRO A 210 19.55 0.38 -0.17
C PRO A 210 19.52 -1.04 -0.75
N ARG A 211 20.41 -1.94 -0.28
CA ARG A 211 20.48 -3.34 -0.68
C ARG A 211 19.42 -4.23 0.00
N SER A 212 18.75 -3.73 1.05
CA SER A 212 17.77 -4.50 1.85
C SER A 212 16.40 -4.64 1.19
N GLY A 213 16.07 -3.73 0.27
CA GLY A 213 14.81 -3.73 -0.46
C GLY A 213 13.59 -3.25 0.31
N TYR A 214 13.78 -2.30 1.23
CA TYR A 214 12.70 -1.69 1.99
C TYR A 214 12.38 -0.26 1.53
N PHE A 215 11.10 0.10 1.56
CA PHE A 215 10.65 1.48 1.67
C PHE A 215 11.16 2.09 2.98
N GLY A 216 11.06 3.41 3.13
CA GLY A 216 11.56 4.04 4.32
C GLY A 216 11.45 5.55 4.34
N ILE A 217 11.80 6.09 5.50
CA ILE A 217 11.88 7.52 5.75
C ILE A 217 13.31 8.04 5.59
N GLN A 218 13.43 9.32 5.26
CA GLN A 218 14.70 10.04 5.24
C GLN A 218 14.48 11.45 5.82
N TYR A 219 15.38 11.89 6.70
CA TYR A 219 15.38 13.25 7.23
C TYR A 219 16.81 13.74 7.51
N MET A 220 16.99 15.05 7.64
CA MET A 220 18.23 15.66 8.12
C MET A 220 18.11 15.92 9.62
N ASP A 221 19.05 15.38 10.40
CA ASP A 221 19.14 15.60 11.84
C ASP A 221 20.27 16.59 12.16
N PHE A 222 19.92 17.81 12.53
CA PHE A 222 20.87 18.87 12.86
C PHE A 222 21.49 18.74 14.26
N ALA A 223 21.03 17.79 15.08
CA ALA A 223 21.73 17.42 16.31
C ALA A 223 22.90 16.46 16.05
N THR A 224 23.07 15.99 14.81
CA THR A 224 24.14 15.06 14.45
C THR A 224 25.53 15.72 14.57
N PRO A 225 26.52 15.03 15.19
CA PRO A 225 27.91 15.52 15.23
C PRO A 225 28.49 15.79 13.84
N ILE A 226 29.38 16.78 13.73
CA ILE A 226 29.98 17.21 12.45
C ILE A 226 30.70 16.07 11.71
N SER A 227 31.21 15.07 12.44
CA SER A 227 31.89 13.90 11.85
C SER A 227 30.95 12.90 11.19
N ASP A 228 29.64 13.00 11.45
CA ASP A 228 28.68 11.95 11.14
C ASP A 228 27.73 12.41 10.01
N PRO A 229 27.14 11.49 9.23
CA PRO A 229 26.17 11.86 8.21
C PRO A 229 24.91 12.49 8.81
N VAL A 230 24.64 13.74 8.43
CA VAL A 230 23.44 14.50 8.83
C VAL A 230 22.14 13.85 8.35
N VAL A 231 22.18 13.15 7.22
CA VAL A 231 21.01 12.46 6.67
C VAL A 231 20.82 11.10 7.35
N LYS A 232 19.68 10.91 7.99
CA LYS A 232 19.24 9.64 8.57
C LYS A 232 18.27 8.93 7.64
N ARG A 233 18.33 7.61 7.60
CA ARG A 233 17.43 6.76 6.80
C ARG A 233 17.02 5.53 7.60
N TYR A 234 15.72 5.28 7.67
CA TYR A 234 15.16 4.13 8.36
C TYR A 234 14.13 3.43 7.47
N ILE A 235 14.02 2.10 7.59
CA ILE A 235 13.04 1.32 6.84
C ILE A 235 11.64 1.51 7.41
N ASP A 236 10.64 1.31 6.58
CA ASP A 236 9.26 1.15 7.05
C ASP A 236 9.04 -0.30 7.50
N HIS A 237 8.58 -0.50 8.74
CA HIS A 237 8.21 -1.84 9.20
C HIS A 237 7.16 -1.80 10.32
N HIS A 238 6.40 -2.89 10.47
CA HIS A 238 5.49 -3.04 11.61
C HIS A 238 6.30 -3.20 12.90
N ARG A 239 5.74 -2.73 14.00
CA ARG A 239 6.28 -3.05 15.32
C ARG A 239 6.09 -4.53 15.62
N LEU A 240 7.20 -5.23 15.80
CA LEU A 240 7.23 -6.63 16.19
C LEU A 240 8.38 -6.83 17.16
N GLU A 241 8.10 -7.49 18.27
CA GLU A 241 9.06 -7.76 19.34
C GLU A 241 8.80 -9.17 19.86
N LYS A 242 9.86 -9.94 20.09
CA LYS A 242 9.78 -11.24 20.76
C LYS A 242 9.41 -11.08 22.23
N LYS A 243 8.62 -12.01 22.75
CA LYS A 243 8.45 -12.18 24.20
C LYS A 243 9.76 -12.52 24.91
N ASP A 244 10.61 -13.33 24.26
CA ASP A 244 11.97 -13.60 24.70
C ASP A 244 12.95 -13.20 23.58
N PRO A 245 13.55 -11.99 23.65
CA PRO A 245 14.51 -11.50 22.65
C PRO A 245 15.80 -12.33 22.57
N ALA A 246 16.15 -13.10 23.61
CA ALA A 246 17.35 -13.94 23.62
C ALA A 246 17.10 -15.31 22.99
N ALA A 247 15.84 -15.73 22.84
CA ALA A 247 15.50 -17.00 22.22
C ALA A 247 15.71 -16.95 20.69
N ALA A 248 16.31 -18.01 20.15
CA ALA A 248 16.43 -18.21 18.71
C ALA A 248 15.05 -18.18 18.02
N MET A 249 14.04 -18.74 18.69
CA MET A 249 12.64 -18.76 18.25
C MET A 249 11.72 -18.29 19.39
N SER A 250 10.87 -17.29 19.17
CA SER A 250 9.92 -16.79 20.18
C SER A 250 8.58 -16.40 19.57
N GLU A 251 7.52 -16.53 20.35
CA GLU A 251 6.24 -15.86 20.08
C GLU A 251 6.41 -14.33 20.16
N PRO A 252 5.62 -13.55 19.39
CA PRO A 252 5.64 -12.09 19.48
C PRO A 252 4.91 -11.60 20.73
N ILE A 253 5.20 -10.38 21.16
CA ILE A 253 4.37 -9.65 22.14
C ILE A 253 2.99 -9.35 21.52
N ARG A 254 2.97 -8.77 20.32
CA ARG A 254 1.77 -8.57 19.49
C ARG A 254 2.03 -9.11 18.08
N PRO A 255 1.21 -10.04 17.58
CA PRO A 255 1.33 -10.54 16.21
C PRO A 255 0.86 -9.48 15.20
N ILE A 256 1.41 -9.53 14.00
CA ILE A 256 0.91 -8.81 12.82
C ILE A 256 -0.21 -9.66 12.23
N VAL A 257 -1.44 -9.13 12.24
CA VAL A 257 -2.62 -9.82 11.72
C VAL A 257 -3.21 -9.03 10.55
N TYR A 258 -3.40 -9.71 9.43
CA TYR A 258 -4.10 -9.20 8.26
C TYR A 258 -5.46 -9.86 8.12
N TYR A 259 -6.47 -9.08 7.76
CA TYR A 259 -7.85 -9.53 7.63
C TYR A 259 -8.30 -9.49 6.18
N VAL A 260 -8.70 -10.65 5.64
CA VAL A 260 -9.29 -10.75 4.31
C VAL A 260 -10.76 -10.40 4.37
N ASP A 261 -11.18 -9.52 3.47
CA ASP A 261 -12.56 -9.10 3.29
C ASP A 261 -13.51 -10.30 3.09
N ARG A 262 -14.62 -10.26 3.82
CA ARG A 262 -15.70 -11.27 3.77
C ARG A 262 -16.36 -11.31 2.40
N GLY A 263 -16.32 -10.21 1.65
CA GLY A 263 -16.87 -10.08 0.30
C GLY A 263 -16.14 -10.88 -0.77
N ALA A 264 -14.92 -11.36 -0.51
CA ALA A 264 -14.24 -12.30 -1.39
C ALA A 264 -15.02 -13.63 -1.45
N PRO A 265 -15.46 -14.10 -2.64
CA PRO A 265 -16.17 -15.37 -2.76
C PRO A 265 -15.23 -16.55 -2.60
N GLU A 266 -15.74 -17.74 -2.23
CA GLU A 266 -14.95 -18.96 -2.41
C GLU A 266 -14.92 -19.36 -3.91
N PRO A 267 -13.82 -19.95 -4.42
CA PRO A 267 -12.58 -20.33 -3.71
C PRO A 267 -11.52 -19.21 -3.63
N VAL A 268 -11.83 -17.99 -4.09
CA VAL A 268 -10.90 -16.86 -4.12
C VAL A 268 -10.43 -16.51 -2.71
N ARG A 269 -11.35 -16.38 -1.75
CA ARG A 269 -11.03 -16.02 -0.36
C ARG A 269 -10.01 -16.98 0.26
N SER A 270 -10.22 -18.29 0.11
CA SER A 270 -9.25 -19.29 0.59
C SER A 270 -7.87 -19.10 -0.04
N ALA A 271 -7.80 -18.81 -1.35
CA ALA A 271 -6.53 -18.54 -2.04
C ALA A 271 -5.85 -17.25 -1.56
N LEU A 272 -6.61 -16.19 -1.26
CA LEU A 272 -6.06 -14.95 -0.71
C LEU A 272 -5.44 -15.17 0.67
N ILE A 273 -6.16 -15.86 1.56
CA ILE A 273 -5.69 -16.21 2.90
C ILE A 273 -4.41 -17.05 2.79
N GLU A 274 -4.43 -18.10 1.98
CA GLU A 274 -3.29 -19.00 1.82
C GLU A 274 -2.04 -18.27 1.30
N GLY A 275 -2.20 -17.47 0.23
CA GLY A 275 -1.09 -16.74 -0.38
C GLY A 275 -0.47 -15.71 0.56
N ALA A 276 -1.30 -14.87 1.18
CA ALA A 276 -0.82 -13.91 2.18
C ALA A 276 -0.16 -14.60 3.38
N SER A 277 -0.68 -15.77 3.80
CA SER A 277 -0.11 -16.54 4.92
C SER A 277 1.29 -17.10 4.64
N TRP A 278 1.76 -17.10 3.40
CA TRP A 278 3.13 -17.51 3.08
C TRP A 278 4.18 -16.65 3.81
N TRP A 279 3.88 -15.39 4.13
CA TRP A 279 4.78 -14.54 4.91
C TRP A 279 5.13 -15.11 6.28
N ASN A 280 4.27 -15.95 6.89
CA ASN A 280 4.61 -16.62 8.15
C ASN A 280 5.89 -17.48 8.01
N GLN A 281 6.17 -18.05 6.83
CA GLN A 281 7.42 -18.79 6.57
C GLN A 281 8.66 -17.88 6.66
N ALA A 282 8.55 -16.60 6.28
CA ALA A 282 9.63 -15.63 6.37
C ALA A 282 9.81 -15.11 7.80
N PHE A 283 8.72 -14.91 8.55
CA PHE A 283 8.79 -14.58 9.97
C PHE A 283 9.35 -15.74 10.82
N GLU A 284 9.04 -16.99 10.47
CA GLU A 284 9.68 -18.17 11.07
C GLU A 284 11.18 -18.20 10.79
N ALA A 285 11.62 -17.86 9.57
CA ALA A 285 13.03 -17.73 9.24
C ALA A 285 13.73 -16.62 10.04
N ALA A 286 13.02 -15.54 10.37
CA ALA A 286 13.49 -14.45 11.23
C ALA A 286 13.47 -14.80 12.73
N GLY A 287 13.08 -16.03 13.10
CA GLY A 287 13.08 -16.51 14.47
C GLY A 287 11.80 -16.22 15.25
N TYR A 288 10.67 -16.06 14.58
CA TYR A 288 9.36 -15.91 15.23
C TYR A 288 8.46 -17.11 15.07
N ARG A 289 7.67 -17.40 16.11
CA ARG A 289 6.55 -18.33 16.03
C ARG A 289 5.24 -17.54 16.05
N ASN A 290 4.32 -17.81 15.12
CA ASN A 290 2.99 -17.19 15.05
C ASN A 290 2.99 -15.64 15.01
N ALA A 291 4.06 -15.03 14.49
CA ALA A 291 4.19 -13.58 14.37
C ALA A 291 3.31 -12.98 13.28
N PHE A 292 3.05 -13.71 12.21
CA PHE A 292 2.25 -13.23 11.09
C PHE A 292 1.05 -14.14 10.85
N ARG A 293 -0.14 -13.56 10.77
CA ARG A 293 -1.40 -14.30 10.62
C ARG A 293 -2.29 -13.63 9.60
N VAL A 294 -3.07 -14.44 8.89
CA VAL A 294 -4.10 -13.98 7.97
C VAL A 294 -5.41 -14.65 8.32
N GLU A 295 -6.42 -13.83 8.55
CA GLU A 295 -7.71 -14.28 9.05
C GLU A 295 -8.85 -13.70 8.20
N VAL A 296 -10.06 -14.25 8.31
CA VAL A 296 -11.24 -13.60 7.73
C VAL A 296 -11.63 -12.44 8.63
N MET A 297 -11.97 -11.30 8.04
CA MET A 297 -12.40 -10.14 8.80
C MET A 297 -13.62 -10.45 9.70
N PRO A 298 -13.58 -10.10 11.00
CA PRO A 298 -14.73 -10.25 11.89
C PRO A 298 -15.97 -9.50 11.37
N PRO A 299 -17.19 -9.99 11.63
CA PRO A 299 -18.42 -9.34 11.13
C PRO A 299 -18.65 -7.91 11.64
N ASP A 300 -18.08 -7.58 12.79
CA ASP A 300 -18.20 -6.30 13.51
C ASP A 300 -17.00 -5.38 13.30
N ALA A 301 -15.94 -5.85 12.64
CA ALA A 301 -14.79 -5.02 12.27
C ALA A 301 -15.12 -4.18 11.04
N ASP A 302 -14.55 -2.96 10.99
CA ASP A 302 -14.71 -2.05 9.86
C ASP A 302 -13.36 -1.85 9.14
N PRO A 303 -13.28 -1.94 7.81
CA PRO A 303 -12.02 -1.73 7.08
C PRO A 303 -11.41 -0.33 7.22
N MET A 304 -12.17 0.65 7.70
CA MET A 304 -11.72 2.01 7.94
C MET A 304 -11.13 2.19 9.35
N ASP A 305 -11.29 1.22 10.24
CA ASP A 305 -10.70 1.26 11.58
C ASP A 305 -9.21 0.92 11.45
N VAL A 306 -8.35 1.87 11.88
CA VAL A 306 -6.90 1.79 11.66
C VAL A 306 -6.25 0.59 12.35
N ARG A 307 -6.93 0.01 13.35
CA ARG A 307 -6.47 -1.14 14.13
C ARG A 307 -6.42 -2.45 13.33
N TYR A 308 -7.00 -2.49 12.13
CA TYR A 308 -7.02 -3.67 11.28
C TYR A 308 -6.17 -3.47 10.04
N ASN A 309 -5.18 -4.33 9.81
CA ASN A 309 -4.57 -4.46 8.48
C ASN A 309 -5.53 -5.22 7.57
N VAL A 310 -5.82 -4.72 6.37
CA VAL A 310 -6.92 -5.26 5.54
C VAL A 310 -6.45 -5.66 4.15
N ILE A 311 -6.90 -6.83 3.71
CA ILE A 311 -6.85 -7.31 2.33
C ILE A 311 -8.26 -7.20 1.74
N GLN A 312 -8.51 -6.10 1.03
CA GLN A 312 -9.82 -5.77 0.47
C GLN A 312 -10.02 -6.38 -0.92
N TRP A 313 -11.23 -6.89 -1.17
CA TRP A 313 -11.61 -7.43 -2.48
C TRP A 313 -12.46 -6.42 -3.25
N VAL A 314 -11.93 -5.91 -4.37
CA VAL A 314 -12.57 -4.79 -5.09
C VAL A 314 -13.01 -5.19 -6.51
N HIS A 315 -14.23 -4.84 -6.86
CA HIS A 315 -14.78 -4.98 -8.22
C HIS A 315 -14.53 -3.72 -9.05
N ARG A 316 -14.13 -3.89 -10.32
CA ARG A 316 -13.97 -2.81 -11.31
C ARG A 316 -14.64 -3.22 -12.63
N SER A 317 -15.03 -2.25 -13.46
CA SER A 317 -15.59 -2.51 -14.80
C SER A 317 -14.51 -2.88 -15.82
N THR A 318 -13.28 -2.40 -15.61
CA THR A 318 -12.09 -2.70 -16.44
C THR A 318 -10.94 -3.19 -15.58
N ARG A 319 -9.93 -3.83 -16.21
CA ARG A 319 -8.73 -4.32 -15.51
C ARG A 319 -8.03 -3.15 -14.80
N GLY A 320 -7.94 -3.24 -13.48
CA GLY A 320 -7.17 -2.34 -12.64
C GLY A 320 -5.93 -3.00 -12.04
N TRP A 321 -5.04 -2.19 -11.47
CA TRP A 321 -3.93 -2.65 -10.66
C TRP A 321 -4.41 -3.07 -9.27
N SER A 322 -3.65 -3.98 -8.66
CA SER A 322 -3.69 -4.22 -7.23
C SER A 322 -2.64 -3.34 -6.56
N TYR A 323 -2.87 -2.99 -5.30
CA TYR A 323 -1.99 -2.09 -4.56
C TYR A 323 -1.86 -2.57 -3.12
N GLY A 324 -0.63 -2.58 -2.61
CA GLY A 324 -0.31 -2.56 -1.20
C GLY A 324 0.20 -1.18 -0.82
N SER A 325 -0.39 -0.56 0.19
CA SER A 325 0.05 0.72 0.73
C SER A 325 -0.08 0.72 2.25
N SER A 326 0.68 1.59 2.92
CA SER A 326 0.70 1.66 4.38
C SER A 326 0.44 3.07 4.87
N VAL A 327 -0.22 3.17 6.01
CA VAL A 327 -0.19 4.36 6.87
C VAL A 327 1.03 4.17 7.79
N THR A 328 1.97 5.11 7.75
CA THR A 328 3.25 5.02 8.45
C THR A 328 3.48 6.27 9.27
N ASP A 329 4.05 6.14 10.47
CA ASP A 329 4.55 7.29 11.25
C ASP A 329 5.84 7.82 10.59
N PRO A 330 5.81 9.01 9.95
CA PRO A 330 6.98 9.55 9.25
C PRO A 330 8.14 9.90 10.19
N ARG A 331 7.92 9.94 11.52
CA ARG A 331 8.97 10.21 12.50
C ARG A 331 9.89 9.00 12.68
N THR A 332 9.33 7.79 12.62
CA THR A 332 10.03 6.57 13.03
C THR A 332 10.11 5.48 11.96
N GLY A 333 9.24 5.51 10.94
CA GLY A 333 9.06 4.41 9.98
C GLY A 333 8.14 3.30 10.50
N GLU A 334 7.45 3.50 11.63
CA GLU A 334 6.50 2.51 12.14
C GLU A 334 5.27 2.43 11.24
N ILE A 335 5.02 1.26 10.66
CA ILE A 335 3.79 0.99 9.92
C ILE A 335 2.64 0.85 10.93
N ILE A 336 1.65 1.74 10.82
CA ILE A 336 0.45 1.77 11.65
C ILE A 336 -0.62 0.83 11.08
N GLN A 337 -0.82 0.88 9.76
CA GLN A 337 -1.83 0.07 9.07
C GLN A 337 -1.37 -0.30 7.66
N GLY A 338 -1.42 -1.59 7.33
CA GLY A 338 -1.31 -2.11 5.96
C GLY A 338 -2.67 -2.19 5.27
N ARG A 339 -2.76 -1.63 4.06
CA ARG A 339 -3.96 -1.64 3.20
C ARG A 339 -3.62 -2.30 1.87
N VAL A 340 -4.27 -3.43 1.59
CA VAL A 340 -4.15 -4.16 0.34
C VAL A 340 -5.48 -4.09 -0.41
N SER A 341 -5.42 -3.79 -1.72
CA SER A 341 -6.56 -3.79 -2.63
C SER A 341 -6.33 -4.78 -3.76
N LEU A 342 -7.14 -5.84 -3.83
CA LEU A 342 -7.06 -6.90 -4.84
C LEU A 342 -8.26 -6.87 -5.80
N GLY A 343 -7.99 -6.79 -7.09
CA GLY A 343 -9.01 -6.61 -8.13
C GLY A 343 -9.63 -7.90 -8.65
N SER A 344 -10.96 -7.96 -8.70
CA SER A 344 -11.75 -9.14 -9.10
C SER A 344 -11.85 -9.44 -10.60
N LEU A 345 -11.08 -8.76 -11.44
CA LEU A 345 -11.04 -9.04 -12.89
C LEU A 345 -9.74 -9.74 -13.30
N ARG A 346 -8.80 -9.84 -12.36
CA ARG A 346 -7.51 -10.52 -12.59
C ARG A 346 -7.73 -12.01 -12.87
N ASP A 347 -8.57 -12.63 -12.07
CA ASP A 347 -9.00 -14.02 -12.21
C ASP A 347 -9.56 -14.34 -13.60
N ARG A 348 -10.43 -13.46 -14.15
CA ARG A 348 -10.99 -13.61 -15.49
C ARG A 348 -9.92 -13.49 -16.56
N GLN A 349 -8.99 -12.56 -16.42
CA GLN A 349 -7.91 -12.39 -17.40
C GLN A 349 -6.97 -13.61 -17.41
N ASP A 350 -6.57 -14.08 -16.23
CA ASP A 350 -5.68 -15.23 -16.11
C ASP A 350 -6.36 -16.50 -16.63
N PHE A 351 -7.67 -16.63 -16.41
CA PHE A 351 -8.49 -17.68 -17.01
C PHE A 351 -8.46 -17.63 -18.54
N LEU A 352 -8.70 -16.45 -19.14
CA LEU A 352 -8.67 -16.28 -20.60
C LEU A 352 -7.29 -16.60 -21.21
N ILE A 353 -6.20 -16.28 -20.50
CA ILE A 353 -4.84 -16.65 -20.94
C ILE A 353 -4.71 -18.17 -20.98
N ALA A 354 -5.11 -18.87 -19.91
CA ALA A 354 -5.03 -20.32 -19.85
C ALA A 354 -5.99 -21.01 -20.86
N GLU A 355 -7.18 -20.46 -21.06
CA GLU A 355 -8.15 -20.90 -22.07
C GLU A 355 -7.56 -20.80 -23.49
N GLY A 356 -6.94 -19.67 -23.83
CA GLY A 356 -6.26 -19.49 -25.11
C GLY A 356 -5.10 -20.47 -25.32
N LEU A 357 -4.36 -20.79 -24.25
CA LEU A 357 -3.23 -21.73 -24.31
C LEU A 357 -3.65 -23.20 -24.43
N LEU A 358 -4.74 -23.60 -23.76
CA LEU A 358 -5.09 -25.01 -23.62
C LEU A 358 -6.20 -25.51 -24.53
N ALA A 359 -6.99 -24.61 -25.13
CA ALA A 359 -8.19 -24.95 -25.90
C ALA A 359 -9.06 -25.98 -25.13
N PRO A 360 -9.64 -25.58 -23.98
CA PRO A 360 -10.21 -26.53 -23.02
C PRO A 360 -11.62 -27.04 -23.38
N TYR A 361 -12.32 -26.41 -24.33
CA TYR A 361 -13.68 -26.80 -24.70
C TYR A 361 -13.70 -28.02 -25.63
N GLY A 362 -14.84 -28.71 -25.69
CA GLY A 362 -14.94 -30.03 -26.30
C GLY A 362 -14.23 -31.16 -25.51
N LYS A 363 -13.62 -30.82 -24.36
CA LYS A 363 -12.98 -31.75 -23.41
C LYS A 363 -13.81 -31.86 -22.13
N ASP A 364 -13.41 -32.78 -21.25
CA ASP A 364 -14.03 -32.96 -19.93
C ASP A 364 -14.02 -31.64 -19.11
N LYS A 365 -15.15 -31.30 -18.48
CA LYS A 365 -15.32 -30.11 -17.62
C LYS A 365 -14.24 -29.99 -16.54
N SER A 366 -13.70 -31.11 -16.07
CA SER A 366 -12.57 -31.16 -15.13
C SER A 366 -11.30 -30.49 -15.65
N VAL A 367 -11.14 -30.28 -16.96
CA VAL A 367 -10.03 -29.49 -17.53
C VAL A 367 -10.19 -28.01 -17.20
N VAL A 368 -11.40 -27.47 -17.27
CA VAL A 368 -11.71 -26.08 -16.90
C VAL A 368 -11.53 -25.88 -15.39
N ASP A 369 -11.97 -26.83 -14.57
CA ASP A 369 -11.76 -26.77 -13.13
C ASP A 369 -10.27 -26.82 -12.76
N LYS A 370 -9.48 -27.63 -13.49
CA LYS A 370 -8.02 -27.65 -13.36
C LYS A 370 -7.37 -26.31 -13.75
N ILE A 371 -7.85 -25.64 -14.79
CA ILE A 371 -7.36 -24.30 -15.17
C ILE A 371 -7.54 -23.31 -14.03
N MET A 372 -8.75 -23.27 -13.46
CA MET A 372 -9.07 -22.42 -12.32
C MET A 372 -8.15 -22.73 -11.13
N GLN A 373 -7.96 -24.01 -10.80
CA GLN A 373 -7.11 -24.42 -9.69
C GLN A 373 -5.62 -24.12 -9.91
N GLN A 374 -5.09 -24.34 -11.11
CA GLN A 374 -3.65 -24.28 -11.40
C GLN A 374 -3.14 -22.88 -11.70
N VAL A 375 -3.91 -22.04 -12.39
CA VAL A 375 -3.43 -20.71 -12.81
C VAL A 375 -4.10 -19.59 -12.04
N VAL A 376 -5.44 -19.56 -12.03
CA VAL A 376 -6.18 -18.45 -11.43
C VAL A 376 -5.93 -18.38 -9.92
N LEU A 377 -6.14 -19.48 -9.21
CA LEU A 377 -5.92 -19.51 -7.76
C LEU A 377 -4.43 -19.41 -7.39
N ALA A 378 -3.52 -19.92 -8.23
CA ALA A 378 -2.08 -19.75 -8.01
C ALA A 378 -1.66 -18.28 -8.15
N ARG A 379 -2.18 -17.58 -9.16
CA ARG A 379 -1.92 -16.14 -9.31
C ARG A 379 -2.51 -15.34 -8.17
N LEU A 380 -3.72 -15.65 -7.72
CA LEU A 380 -4.33 -14.97 -6.59
C LEU A 380 -3.52 -15.12 -5.30
N ARG A 381 -2.96 -16.32 -5.05
CA ARG A 381 -2.03 -16.54 -3.92
C ARG A 381 -0.78 -15.68 -4.04
N GLN A 382 -0.10 -15.73 -5.19
CA GLN A 382 1.12 -14.97 -5.43
C GLN A 382 0.86 -13.45 -5.33
N LEU A 383 -0.26 -12.98 -5.88
CA LEU A 383 -0.64 -11.57 -5.83
C LEU A 383 -0.97 -11.11 -4.41
N ALA A 384 -1.70 -11.93 -3.63
CA ALA A 384 -1.96 -11.64 -2.22
C ALA A 384 -0.66 -11.52 -1.42
N ALA A 385 0.28 -12.46 -1.63
CA ALA A 385 1.60 -12.40 -1.01
C ALA A 385 2.36 -11.12 -1.43
N HIS A 386 2.36 -10.80 -2.72
CA HIS A 386 3.04 -9.62 -3.27
C HIS A 386 2.55 -8.31 -2.65
N GLU A 387 1.24 -8.06 -2.69
CA GLU A 387 0.69 -6.80 -2.16
C GLU A 387 0.86 -6.70 -0.64
N VAL A 388 0.74 -7.81 0.09
CA VAL A 388 1.05 -7.84 1.53
C VAL A 388 2.52 -7.50 1.78
N GLY A 389 3.44 -7.96 0.93
CA GLY A 389 4.87 -7.63 1.04
C GLY A 389 5.14 -6.13 1.02
N HIS A 390 4.47 -5.37 0.14
CA HIS A 390 4.55 -3.90 0.16
C HIS A 390 4.11 -3.32 1.50
N THR A 391 3.03 -3.85 2.07
CA THR A 391 2.53 -3.38 3.37
C THR A 391 3.35 -3.85 4.57
N LEU A 392 4.31 -4.77 4.37
CA LEU A 392 5.34 -5.14 5.33
C LEU A 392 6.60 -4.28 5.21
N GLY A 393 6.62 -3.34 4.26
CA GLY A 393 7.72 -2.40 4.01
C GLY A 393 8.56 -2.71 2.77
N LEU A 394 8.25 -3.77 2.01
CA LEU A 394 9.14 -4.24 0.94
C LEU A 394 8.89 -3.57 -0.41
N GLN A 395 9.96 -3.21 -1.09
CA GLN A 395 9.96 -2.78 -2.49
C GLN A 395 9.93 -3.99 -3.44
N HIS A 396 9.74 -3.72 -4.73
CA HIS A 396 9.84 -4.75 -5.76
C HIS A 396 11.27 -5.33 -5.84
N ASN A 397 11.36 -6.61 -6.18
CA ASN A 397 12.61 -7.26 -6.58
C ASN A 397 12.43 -7.94 -7.94
N PHE A 398 12.75 -7.22 -9.01
CA PHE A 398 12.61 -7.68 -10.39
C PHE A 398 13.79 -8.54 -10.87
N ALA A 399 14.73 -8.89 -9.98
CA ALA A 399 15.82 -9.82 -10.30
C ALA A 399 15.52 -11.26 -9.86
N ALA A 400 14.39 -11.50 -9.19
CA ALA A 400 14.14 -12.77 -8.53
C ALA A 400 13.88 -13.93 -9.50
N SER A 401 13.34 -13.65 -10.68
CA SER A 401 13.20 -14.60 -11.80
C SER A 401 14.54 -15.22 -12.19
N THR A 402 15.65 -14.47 -12.03
CA THR A 402 17.01 -14.95 -12.34
C THR A 402 17.60 -15.89 -11.29
N THR A 403 16.97 -15.96 -10.12
CA THR A 403 17.42 -16.74 -8.96
C THR A 403 16.30 -17.65 -8.48
N ASN A 404 15.78 -18.51 -9.36
CA ASN A 404 14.77 -19.52 -9.03
C ASN A 404 13.50 -18.94 -8.36
N ARG A 405 13.00 -17.80 -8.86
CA ARG A 405 11.80 -17.12 -8.33
C ARG A 405 11.94 -16.81 -6.84
N ALA A 406 13.09 -16.26 -6.45
CA ALA A 406 13.48 -16.06 -5.04
C ALA A 406 12.64 -15.05 -4.25
N SER A 407 11.70 -14.35 -4.88
CA SER A 407 10.91 -13.29 -4.25
C SER A 407 9.50 -13.28 -4.82
N VAL A 408 8.49 -13.14 -3.94
CA VAL A 408 7.13 -12.82 -4.37
C VAL A 408 7.01 -11.38 -4.86
N MET A 409 7.99 -10.51 -4.53
CA MET A 409 8.04 -9.09 -4.92
C MET A 409 8.48 -8.84 -6.38
N ASP A 410 8.58 -9.89 -7.19
CA ASP A 410 8.82 -9.83 -8.63
C ASP A 410 7.48 -9.72 -9.41
N TYR A 411 7.55 -9.38 -10.70
CA TYR A 411 6.43 -9.42 -11.65
C TYR A 411 6.60 -10.59 -12.64
N PRO A 412 6.39 -11.85 -12.22
CA PRO A 412 6.50 -12.98 -13.13
C PRO A 412 5.33 -13.00 -14.12
N ALA A 413 5.63 -13.31 -15.38
CA ALA A 413 4.63 -13.83 -16.31
C ALA A 413 4.23 -15.26 -15.88
N PRO A 414 3.08 -15.82 -16.30
CA PRO A 414 2.82 -17.24 -16.06
C PRO A 414 3.90 -18.09 -16.74
N LEU A 415 4.56 -18.96 -15.98
CA LEU A 415 5.53 -19.90 -16.52
C LEU A 415 4.80 -21.00 -17.30
N VAL A 416 4.99 -21.02 -18.61
CA VAL A 416 4.39 -22.02 -19.50
C VAL A 416 5.49 -22.89 -20.11
N LYS A 417 5.42 -24.19 -19.85
CA LYS A 417 6.32 -25.20 -20.44
C LYS A 417 5.60 -25.87 -21.61
N LEU A 418 6.34 -26.66 -22.39
CA LEU A 418 5.74 -27.55 -23.40
C LEU A 418 5.87 -28.98 -22.92
N GLY A 419 4.75 -29.70 -22.89
CA GLY A 419 4.73 -31.13 -22.66
C GLY A 419 5.40 -31.91 -23.80
N ALA A 420 5.63 -33.20 -23.59
CA ALA A 420 6.22 -34.09 -24.59
C ALA A 420 5.34 -34.23 -25.86
N ASP A 421 4.03 -34.02 -25.72
CA ASP A 421 3.03 -33.95 -26.79
C ASP A 421 2.93 -32.55 -27.43
N GLY A 422 3.78 -31.63 -27.00
CA GLY A 422 3.82 -30.24 -27.43
C GLY A 422 2.65 -29.39 -26.92
N VAL A 423 1.81 -29.90 -26.01
CA VAL A 423 0.72 -29.13 -25.40
C VAL A 423 1.29 -28.20 -24.33
N PRO A 424 0.84 -26.93 -24.22
CA PRO A 424 1.25 -26.05 -23.15
C PRO A 424 0.96 -26.64 -21.76
N ASP A 425 1.96 -26.62 -20.88
CA ASP A 425 1.85 -27.04 -19.48
C ASP A 425 1.92 -25.80 -18.58
N ILE A 426 0.85 -25.60 -17.82
CA ILE A 426 0.63 -24.45 -16.91
C ILE A 426 0.60 -24.87 -15.43
N SER A 427 0.99 -26.11 -15.12
CA SER A 427 0.92 -26.67 -13.75
C SER A 427 1.85 -25.99 -12.74
N ASP A 428 2.86 -25.25 -13.21
CA ASP A 428 3.87 -24.50 -12.44
C ASP A 428 3.89 -23.02 -12.84
N ALA A 429 2.74 -22.47 -13.26
CA ALA A 429 2.63 -21.11 -13.77
C ALA A 429 3.11 -20.03 -12.80
N TYR A 430 2.94 -20.23 -11.49
CA TYR A 430 3.41 -19.33 -10.45
C TYR A 430 4.07 -20.12 -9.31
N ALA A 431 5.07 -19.51 -8.67
CA ALA A 431 5.74 -20.09 -7.52
C ALA A 431 4.75 -20.32 -6.36
N LYS A 432 5.06 -21.31 -5.52
CA LYS A 432 4.27 -21.67 -4.34
C LYS A 432 5.10 -21.36 -3.10
N GLY A 433 4.51 -20.65 -2.13
CA GLY A 433 5.20 -20.28 -0.89
C GLY A 433 6.01 -18.99 -1.02
N ILE A 434 6.72 -18.65 0.06
CA ILE A 434 7.57 -17.47 0.11
C ILE A 434 8.97 -17.78 -0.46
N GLY A 435 9.60 -16.81 -1.11
CA GLY A 435 10.92 -16.96 -1.71
C GLY A 435 12.07 -16.82 -0.71
N GLU A 436 13.28 -17.26 -1.11
CA GLU A 436 14.47 -17.16 -0.25
C GLU A 436 14.93 -15.72 -0.02
N TRP A 437 14.75 -14.82 -0.99
CA TRP A 437 15.02 -13.39 -0.81
C TRP A 437 14.03 -12.75 0.18
N ASP A 438 12.75 -13.12 0.11
CA ASP A 438 11.73 -12.61 1.03
C ASP A 438 12.06 -12.96 2.49
N LYS A 439 12.58 -14.18 2.73
CA LYS A 439 13.08 -14.59 4.06
C LYS A 439 14.24 -13.73 4.53
N VAL A 440 15.20 -13.44 3.64
CA VAL A 440 16.33 -12.55 3.94
C VAL A 440 15.83 -11.15 4.29
N ALA A 441 14.93 -10.60 3.48
CA ALA A 441 14.37 -9.26 3.69
C ALA A 441 13.64 -9.17 5.04
N ILE A 442 12.73 -10.11 5.33
CA ILE A 442 12.03 -10.13 6.63
C ILE A 442 12.99 -10.34 7.80
N THR A 443 14.03 -11.16 7.64
CA THR A 443 15.08 -11.31 8.66
C THR A 443 15.79 -9.98 8.90
N TYR A 444 16.16 -9.26 7.84
CA TYR A 444 16.74 -7.92 7.96
C TYR A 444 15.80 -6.97 8.70
N GLY A 445 14.53 -6.89 8.31
CA GLY A 445 13.58 -5.91 8.85
C GLY A 445 13.06 -6.21 10.26
N TYR A 446 12.91 -7.48 10.61
CA TYR A 446 12.12 -7.89 11.78
C TYR A 446 12.88 -8.73 12.81
N GLN A 447 14.08 -9.23 12.51
CA GLN A 447 14.85 -10.01 13.49
C GLN A 447 15.20 -9.14 14.72
N ASP A 448 14.94 -9.71 15.91
CA ASP A 448 15.41 -9.14 17.17
C ASP A 448 16.89 -9.47 17.40
N PHE A 449 17.62 -8.47 17.88
CA PHE A 449 19.02 -8.59 18.29
C PHE A 449 19.13 -8.51 19.82
N PRO A 450 19.80 -9.47 20.48
CA PRO A 450 20.07 -9.40 21.91
C PRO A 450 20.83 -8.11 22.28
N ALA A 451 20.61 -7.61 23.49
CA ALA A 451 21.30 -6.42 23.98
C ALA A 451 22.84 -6.58 23.90
N GLY A 452 23.52 -5.57 23.38
CA GLY A 452 24.98 -5.57 23.18
C GLY A 452 25.46 -6.22 21.87
N THR A 453 24.54 -6.70 21.02
CA THR A 453 24.88 -7.13 19.66
C THR A 453 25.24 -5.93 18.79
N ASP A 454 26.28 -6.06 17.97
CA ASP A 454 26.53 -5.13 16.86
C ASP A 454 25.46 -5.34 15.78
N GLU A 455 24.38 -4.56 15.89
CA GLU A 455 23.24 -4.65 14.99
C GLU A 455 23.64 -4.31 13.55
N GLN A 456 24.44 -3.27 13.35
CA GLN A 456 24.85 -2.86 12.00
C GLN A 456 25.68 -3.95 11.32
N GLY A 457 26.69 -4.49 12.00
CA GLY A 457 27.48 -5.62 11.48
C GLY A 457 26.64 -6.87 11.22
N SER A 458 25.60 -7.11 12.03
CA SER A 458 24.68 -8.24 11.84
C SER A 458 23.77 -8.05 10.61
N LEU A 459 23.24 -6.84 10.41
CA LEU A 459 22.45 -6.48 9.23
C LEU A 459 23.27 -6.57 7.94
N ASP A 460 24.51 -6.07 7.96
CA ASP A 460 25.45 -6.20 6.85
C ASP A 460 25.74 -7.67 6.52
N LYS A 461 25.90 -8.51 7.55
CA LYS A 461 26.12 -9.94 7.37
C LYS A 461 24.91 -10.64 6.74
N ILE A 462 23.69 -10.31 7.14
CA ILE A 462 22.45 -10.88 6.56
C ILE A 462 22.44 -10.67 5.04
N LEU A 463 22.72 -9.44 4.59
CA LEU A 463 22.75 -9.11 3.16
C LEU A 463 23.96 -9.72 2.46
N GLY A 464 25.14 -9.65 3.08
CA GLY A 464 26.38 -10.23 2.54
C GLY A 464 26.26 -11.74 2.29
N ASP A 465 25.71 -12.49 3.26
CA ASP A 465 25.47 -13.92 3.12
C ASP A 465 24.44 -14.23 2.02
N ALA A 466 23.40 -13.41 1.90
CA ALA A 466 22.41 -13.55 0.83
C ALA A 466 23.03 -13.41 -0.56
N PHE A 467 23.86 -12.38 -0.76
CA PHE A 467 24.56 -12.15 -2.02
C PHE A 467 25.62 -13.22 -2.29
N ALA A 468 26.33 -13.71 -1.27
CA ALA A 468 27.27 -14.81 -1.41
C ALA A 468 26.60 -16.12 -1.84
N ARG A 469 25.33 -16.34 -1.49
CA ARG A 469 24.49 -17.45 -1.98
C ARG A 469 23.92 -17.22 -3.39
N GLY A 470 24.23 -16.09 -4.03
CA GLY A 470 23.81 -15.76 -5.38
C GLY A 470 22.43 -15.12 -5.49
N LEU A 471 21.78 -14.76 -4.37
CA LEU A 471 20.56 -13.96 -4.40
C LEU A 471 20.86 -12.55 -4.93
N ARG A 472 19.85 -11.87 -5.47
CA ARG A 472 19.98 -10.54 -6.07
C ARG A 472 18.80 -9.66 -5.67
N TYR A 473 19.04 -8.35 -5.66
CA TYR A 473 18.02 -7.33 -5.47
C TYR A 473 18.26 -6.17 -6.41
N LEU A 474 17.32 -5.97 -7.33
CA LEU A 474 17.25 -4.85 -8.25
C LEU A 474 15.76 -4.51 -8.45
N THR A 475 15.44 -3.23 -8.51
CA THR A 475 14.07 -2.73 -8.32
C THR A 475 13.62 -1.83 -9.47
N ASP A 476 12.54 -1.06 -9.30
CA ASP A 476 11.92 -0.24 -10.34
C ASP A 476 12.91 0.66 -11.09
N GLN A 477 13.88 1.25 -10.39
CA GLN A 477 14.91 2.11 -10.99
C GLN A 477 15.81 1.36 -11.97
N ASP A 478 16.00 0.07 -11.76
CA ASP A 478 16.86 -0.80 -12.56
C ASP A 478 16.13 -1.49 -13.71
N ALA A 479 14.79 -1.49 -13.70
CA ALA A 479 13.98 -2.34 -14.58
C ALA A 479 13.01 -1.56 -15.50
N ARG A 480 12.49 -0.41 -15.04
CA ARG A 480 11.46 0.35 -15.77
C ARG A 480 12.00 1.32 -16.82
N PRO A 481 13.11 2.06 -16.57
CA PRO A 481 13.61 2.99 -17.58
C PRO A 481 13.97 2.26 -18.87
N ALA A 482 13.66 2.84 -20.03
CA ALA A 482 14.09 2.29 -21.32
C ALA A 482 15.63 2.22 -21.45
N SER A 483 16.34 3.01 -20.63
CA SER A 483 17.79 3.02 -20.51
C SER A 483 18.35 2.04 -19.46
N ALA A 484 17.51 1.19 -18.86
CA ALA A 484 17.95 0.16 -17.92
C ALA A 484 19.00 -0.76 -18.55
N ALA A 485 20.17 -0.87 -17.91
CA ALA A 485 21.32 -1.61 -18.45
C ALA A 485 21.51 -3.00 -17.83
N SER A 486 20.76 -3.34 -16.77
CA SER A 486 20.86 -4.64 -16.12
C SER A 486 20.30 -5.74 -17.03
N SER A 487 21.08 -6.79 -17.26
CA SER A 487 20.61 -8.01 -17.95
C SER A 487 19.91 -9.00 -17.02
N TYR A 488 19.86 -8.68 -15.72
CA TYR A 488 19.28 -9.54 -14.67
C TYR A 488 17.96 -9.00 -14.14
N THR A 489 17.40 -7.94 -14.73
CA THR A 489 16.27 -7.22 -14.13
C THR A 489 15.31 -6.77 -15.20
N HIS A 490 14.23 -7.52 -15.35
CA HIS A 490 13.21 -7.25 -16.33
C HIS A 490 11.84 -7.62 -15.76
N LEU A 491 10.81 -6.88 -16.14
CA LEU A 491 9.45 -7.25 -15.77
C LEU A 491 8.96 -8.36 -16.71
N TRP A 492 8.12 -9.26 -16.20
CA TRP A 492 7.41 -10.28 -16.97
C TRP A 492 8.27 -11.37 -17.59
N ASP A 493 9.38 -11.72 -16.96
CA ASP A 493 10.20 -12.87 -17.31
C ASP A 493 10.13 -13.99 -16.25
N ASN A 494 10.77 -15.13 -16.53
CA ASN A 494 10.68 -16.35 -15.70
C ASN A 494 12.01 -17.13 -15.63
N GLY A 495 13.09 -16.59 -16.17
CA GLY A 495 14.32 -17.34 -16.39
C GLY A 495 15.57 -16.54 -16.10
N ALA A 496 16.69 -17.24 -15.95
CA ALA A 496 18.00 -16.64 -15.73
C ALA A 496 18.52 -15.82 -16.92
N ASN A 497 17.90 -15.97 -18.10
CA ASN A 497 18.26 -15.27 -19.32
C ASN A 497 17.00 -14.89 -20.11
N VAL A 498 16.85 -13.61 -20.41
CA VAL A 498 15.68 -13.08 -21.12
C VAL A 498 15.60 -13.47 -22.59
N ILE A 499 16.73 -13.75 -23.25
CA ILE A 499 16.75 -14.20 -24.64
C ILE A 499 16.25 -15.65 -24.74
N ASP A 500 16.70 -16.51 -23.82
CA ASP A 500 16.19 -17.88 -23.72
C ASP A 500 14.71 -17.88 -23.34
N GLY A 501 14.31 -16.99 -22.42
CA GLY A 501 12.93 -16.75 -22.04
C GLY A 501 12.05 -16.37 -23.25
N LEU A 502 12.51 -15.41 -24.07
CA LEU A 502 11.83 -15.02 -25.31
C LEU A 502 11.70 -16.20 -26.28
N ALA A 503 12.77 -16.96 -26.50
CA ALA A 503 12.76 -18.12 -27.38
C ALA A 503 11.75 -19.17 -26.91
N GLN A 504 11.66 -19.41 -25.60
CA GLN A 504 10.68 -20.32 -25.01
C GLN A 504 9.24 -19.81 -25.17
N VAL A 505 9.00 -18.52 -24.91
CA VAL A 505 7.68 -17.89 -25.12
C VAL A 505 7.24 -18.00 -26.57
N MET A 506 8.16 -17.80 -27.53
CA MET A 506 7.85 -17.94 -28.96
C MET A 506 7.46 -19.38 -29.34
N LYS A 507 8.12 -20.40 -28.76
CA LYS A 507 7.75 -21.82 -28.95
C LYS A 507 6.36 -22.11 -28.38
N VAL A 508 6.08 -21.64 -27.16
CA VAL A 508 4.75 -21.79 -26.52
C VAL A 508 3.66 -21.14 -27.36
N ARG A 509 3.89 -19.91 -27.84
CA ARG A 509 2.95 -19.20 -28.71
C ARG A 509 2.67 -19.96 -30.00
N ALA A 510 3.71 -20.44 -30.69
CA ALA A 510 3.54 -21.24 -31.90
C ALA A 510 2.72 -22.52 -31.63
N ALA A 511 3.01 -23.21 -30.53
CA ALA A 511 2.28 -24.40 -30.12
C ALA A 511 0.79 -24.12 -29.81
N ALA A 512 0.48 -23.00 -29.16
CA ALA A 512 -0.90 -22.58 -28.89
C ALA A 512 -1.62 -22.20 -30.19
N MET A 513 -0.98 -21.40 -31.06
CA MET A 513 -1.56 -20.98 -32.34
C MET A 513 -1.87 -22.15 -33.28
N ASN A 514 -1.00 -23.17 -33.33
CA ASN A 514 -1.23 -24.38 -34.14
C ASN A 514 -2.45 -25.20 -33.66
N ARG A 515 -2.93 -24.96 -32.44
CA ARG A 515 -4.08 -25.65 -31.83
C ARG A 515 -5.29 -24.74 -31.68
N PHE A 516 -5.17 -23.48 -32.08
CA PHE A 516 -6.22 -22.49 -31.93
C PHE A 516 -7.39 -22.86 -32.86
N GLY A 517 -8.59 -23.02 -32.29
CA GLY A 517 -9.77 -23.42 -33.06
C GLY A 517 -11.04 -23.47 -32.21
N GLU A 518 -12.03 -24.24 -32.66
CA GLU A 518 -13.36 -24.32 -32.02
C GLU A 518 -13.30 -24.70 -30.53
N ASN A 519 -12.32 -25.52 -30.12
CA ASN A 519 -12.09 -25.90 -28.73
C ASN A 519 -11.59 -24.76 -27.82
N ASN A 520 -11.31 -23.57 -28.36
CA ASN A 520 -11.05 -22.35 -27.60
C ASN A 520 -12.33 -21.53 -27.36
N ILE A 521 -13.45 -21.91 -27.97
CA ILE A 521 -14.73 -21.19 -27.88
C ILE A 521 -15.65 -21.96 -26.95
N ARG A 522 -16.18 -21.28 -25.94
CA ARG A 522 -17.18 -21.84 -25.03
C ARG A 522 -18.49 -22.07 -25.80
N GLU A 523 -19.02 -23.29 -25.76
CA GLU A 523 -20.38 -23.56 -26.26
C GLU A 523 -21.40 -22.78 -25.42
N GLY A 524 -22.31 -22.09 -26.12
CA GLY A 524 -23.27 -21.12 -25.56
C GLY A 524 -24.68 -21.65 -25.43
#